data_AF-A0AAW1UEH3-F1
#
_entry.id   AF-A0AAW1UEH3-F1
#
_cell.length_a   1.000
_cell.length_b   1.000
_cell.length_c   1.000
_cell.angle_alpha   90.00
_cell.angle_beta   90.00
_cell.angle_gamma   90.00
#
_symmetry.space_group_name_H-M   'P 1'
#
loop_
_entity.id
_entity.type
_entity.pdbx_description
1 polymer ?
#
loop_
_entity_poly.entity_id
_entity_poly.type
_entity_poly.pdbx_seq_one_letter_code
_entity_poly.pdbx_strand_id
1 'polypeptide(L)'
;MAKNCMNDLCQYANEWLSVFCIRTSTFTDSPLSRSGVDNTHSSTPSGSPALKPKLTTPGAVSGLDLLPAGSNDEVTHRREATLRQHSFFQLKVHLRRGQRLAAMDKNGLSDPYVKFKVGGTLLYKSKTISRDLNPNWDENFTVPIEDPFVPIHIKVFDYDWGMQDDFMGSAVLDLTTLELSRPTDLTLPLLDPANKETDLGEISLTVLLQPVTQQDKDQLFQKSIKSTDVNKRLKSQIWSSVVTMVLVEAKNLLGGHPDVSTCDSFVRFRLGNEKYKSRTVWRTLNPRWLEQFDLHLFDDGDQLLEITVWDKDKCKDGFIGRCVIDLRNFSREVTHNLWENFEEGTGSLHLLLTISGTTSSETITDLTTYEENPAETEEIHRRYEWQRTFQNVKDVGLLLVKVYKATGLASADIGGKSDPFCVLELGNARLQTQTEYKTLTPTWNKIFTFNVRDINTVLEITVYDEDRITRWNS
;
A
#
# COMPACT_ATOMS: atom_id res chain seq x y z
N MET A 1 14.71 49.87 20.86
CA MET A 1 13.25 49.93 21.08
C MET A 1 12.44 48.91 20.27
N ALA A 2 12.95 48.32 19.17
CA ALA A 2 12.24 47.26 18.43
C ALA A 2 12.53 45.81 18.91
N LYS A 3 13.11 45.61 20.11
CA LYS A 3 13.50 44.28 20.61
C LYS A 3 12.90 43.89 21.96
N ASN A 4 12.03 44.73 22.55
CA ASN A 4 11.21 44.36 23.70
C ASN A 4 9.76 44.01 23.32
N CYS A 5 9.30 44.30 22.10
CA CYS A 5 7.94 43.93 21.68
C CYS A 5 7.73 42.42 21.45
N MET A 6 8.79 41.62 21.26
CA MET A 6 8.62 40.21 20.87
C MET A 6 8.37 39.29 22.07
N ASN A 7 8.83 39.64 23.27
CA ASN A 7 8.47 38.93 24.50
C ASN A 7 7.06 39.33 24.99
N ASP A 8 6.63 40.58 24.77
CA ASP A 8 5.29 41.03 25.13
C ASP A 8 4.20 40.48 24.18
N LEU A 9 4.53 40.19 22.91
CA LEU A 9 3.60 39.55 21.97
C LEU A 9 3.35 38.06 22.27
N CYS A 10 4.33 37.34 22.84
CA CYS A 10 4.14 35.96 23.28
C CYS A 10 3.23 35.85 24.51
N GLN A 11 3.11 36.90 25.32
CA GLN A 11 2.19 36.93 26.46
C GLN A 11 0.78 37.36 26.06
N TYR A 12 0.65 38.25 25.06
CA TYR A 12 -0.65 38.74 24.55
C TYR A 12 -1.34 37.83 23.54
N ALA A 13 -0.63 36.92 22.87
CA ALA A 13 -1.24 35.95 21.96
C ALA A 13 -2.10 34.87 22.66
N ASN A 14 -2.02 34.76 23.99
CA ASN A 14 -2.81 33.81 24.78
C ASN A 14 -4.22 34.32 25.18
N GLU A 15 -4.62 35.54 24.79
CA GLU A 15 -5.93 36.11 25.17
C GLU A 15 -6.94 36.29 24.02
N TRP A 16 -6.60 35.99 22.76
CA TRP A 16 -7.53 36.12 21.63
C TRP A 16 -7.55 34.90 20.71
N LEU A 17 -8.17 33.82 21.18
CA LEU A 17 -8.82 32.79 20.36
C LEU A 17 -9.78 32.00 21.27
N SER A 18 -10.85 32.66 21.67
CA SER A 18 -11.99 32.05 22.34
C SER A 18 -13.23 32.14 21.44
N VAL A 19 -13.33 31.23 20.46
CA VAL A 19 -14.62 30.69 20.02
C VAL A 19 -14.42 29.20 19.69
N PHE A 20 -15.27 28.38 20.29
CA PHE A 20 -15.35 26.91 20.31
C PHE A 20 -14.57 26.19 21.41
N CYS A 21 -15.34 25.35 22.12
CA CYS A 21 -15.17 24.94 23.52
C CYS A 21 -13.99 23.96 23.74
N ILE A 22 -12.92 24.44 24.37
CA ILE A 22 -11.85 23.61 24.96
C ILE A 22 -11.98 23.76 26.48
N ARG A 23 -12.39 22.69 27.18
CA ARG A 23 -12.30 22.62 28.64
C ARG A 23 -10.83 22.47 29.02
N THR A 24 -10.25 23.54 29.55
CA THR A 24 -9.00 23.49 30.33
C THR A 24 -9.37 23.18 31.79
N SER A 25 -8.91 22.05 32.32
CA SER A 25 -8.88 21.83 33.78
C SER A 25 -7.47 21.47 34.21
N THR A 26 -6.89 22.35 35.00
CA THR A 26 -5.62 22.25 35.71
C THR A 26 -5.70 21.25 36.86
N PHE A 27 -4.61 20.49 37.05
CA PHE A 27 -4.40 19.52 38.13
C PHE A 27 -4.23 20.21 39.49
N THR A 28 -4.85 19.67 40.54
CA THR A 28 -4.41 19.79 41.94
C THR A 28 -4.66 18.48 42.69
N ASP A 29 -3.67 18.07 43.48
CA ASP A 29 -3.49 16.76 44.12
C ASP A 29 -4.32 16.47 45.39
N SER A 30 -4.73 15.18 45.53
CA SER A 30 -4.75 14.30 46.74
C SER A 30 -5.64 14.61 47.99
N PRO A 31 -5.88 13.68 48.98
CA PRO A 31 -6.06 12.21 49.02
C PRO A 31 -7.25 11.70 49.95
N LEU A 32 -7.37 10.35 50.15
CA LEU A 32 -8.14 9.58 51.20
C LEU A 32 -9.68 9.42 50.99
N SER A 33 -10.42 8.33 51.32
CA SER A 33 -10.21 7.02 51.98
C SER A 33 -11.47 6.11 51.94
N ARG A 34 -11.25 4.78 51.96
CA ARG A 34 -11.96 3.68 52.70
C ARG A 34 -13.45 3.26 52.49
N SER A 35 -13.58 1.93 52.32
CA SER A 35 -14.38 0.93 53.10
C SER A 35 -15.75 0.39 52.65
N GLY A 36 -15.90 -0.95 52.83
CA GLY A 36 -17.14 -1.77 52.88
C GLY A 36 -17.22 -2.78 51.72
N VAL A 37 -16.92 -4.09 51.79
CA VAL A 37 -17.28 -5.23 52.68
C VAL A 37 -18.77 -5.59 52.67
N ASP A 38 -19.12 -6.72 52.02
CA ASP A 38 -19.88 -7.88 52.57
C ASP A 38 -20.24 -8.89 51.44
N ASN A 39 -19.72 -10.13 51.48
CA ASN A 39 -20.29 -11.38 52.03
C ASN A 39 -21.13 -12.21 51.00
N THR A 40 -20.54 -13.29 50.45
CA THR A 40 -20.78 -14.73 50.74
C THR A 40 -22.13 -15.30 50.26
N HIS A 41 -22.09 -16.33 49.39
CA HIS A 41 -22.62 -17.67 49.72
C HIS A 41 -22.26 -18.72 48.65
N SER A 42 -21.82 -19.87 49.16
CA SER A 42 -21.48 -21.14 48.52
C SER A 42 -22.69 -22.01 48.18
N SER A 43 -22.61 -22.87 47.17
CA SER A 43 -22.99 -24.31 47.28
C SER A 43 -22.83 -25.09 45.97
N THR A 44 -22.05 -26.17 46.03
CA THR A 44 -22.02 -27.33 45.12
C THR A 44 -23.26 -28.24 45.35
N PRO A 45 -23.61 -29.14 44.42
CA PRO A 45 -23.41 -30.55 44.75
C PRO A 45 -23.02 -31.49 43.58
N SER A 46 -22.41 -32.61 44.00
CA SER A 46 -21.99 -33.81 43.27
C SER A 46 -23.15 -34.74 42.86
N GLY A 47 -22.95 -35.56 41.82
CA GLY A 47 -23.72 -36.81 41.64
C GLY A 47 -23.65 -37.44 40.24
N SER A 48 -22.80 -38.46 40.07
CA SER A 48 -22.85 -39.42 38.94
C SER A 48 -23.85 -40.55 39.22
N PRO A 49 -24.32 -41.26 38.17
CA PRO A 49 -24.19 -42.72 38.20
C PRO A 49 -23.79 -43.35 36.85
N ALA A 50 -23.13 -44.51 36.95
CA ALA A 50 -22.65 -45.36 35.87
C ALA A 50 -23.71 -46.38 35.38
N LEU A 51 -23.66 -46.76 34.09
CA LEU A 51 -24.30 -47.97 33.55
C LEU A 51 -23.38 -48.68 32.51
N LYS A 52 -23.55 -50.00 32.45
CA LYS A 52 -22.66 -51.09 32.00
C LYS A 52 -22.67 -51.40 30.47
N PRO A 53 -21.75 -52.26 29.97
CA PRO A 53 -21.33 -52.35 28.56
C PRO A 53 -22.16 -53.33 27.71
N LYS A 54 -22.09 -53.20 26.38
CA LYS A 54 -22.73 -54.11 25.42
C LYS A 54 -21.73 -54.75 24.44
N LEU A 55 -22.07 -55.98 24.11
CA LEU A 55 -21.29 -57.10 23.60
C LEU A 55 -20.90 -57.01 22.12
N THR A 56 -19.83 -57.75 21.80
CA THR A 56 -19.20 -58.06 20.51
C THR A 56 -20.09 -58.75 19.46
N THR A 57 -19.70 -58.64 18.18
CA THR A 57 -20.07 -59.58 17.11
C THR A 57 -18.81 -59.92 16.28
N PRO A 58 -18.51 -61.20 16.01
CA PRO A 58 -17.31 -61.64 15.29
C PRO A 58 -17.60 -61.98 13.82
N GLY A 59 -16.62 -61.78 12.93
CA GLY A 59 -16.63 -62.43 11.61
C GLY A 59 -15.72 -61.82 10.54
N ALA A 60 -14.63 -62.53 10.27
CA ALA A 60 -13.91 -62.70 8.99
C ALA A 60 -13.32 -61.44 8.29
N VAL A 61 -12.05 -61.37 7.89
CA VAL A 61 -11.18 -62.38 7.28
C VAL A 61 -9.71 -62.02 7.55
N SER A 62 -8.91 -63.03 7.84
CA SER A 62 -7.44 -62.95 7.85
C SER A 62 -6.90 -63.14 6.44
N GLY A 63 -5.86 -62.38 6.09
CA GLY A 63 -4.89 -62.77 5.06
C GLY A 63 -4.83 -61.85 3.85
N LEU A 64 -4.04 -60.78 3.96
CA LEU A 64 -3.23 -60.31 2.84
C LEU A 64 -1.90 -59.80 3.41
N ASP A 65 -0.84 -60.33 2.83
CA ASP A 65 0.55 -60.20 3.26
C ASP A 65 0.98 -58.74 3.39
N LEU A 66 1.40 -58.35 4.59
CA LEU A 66 2.11 -57.11 4.84
C LEU A 66 3.55 -57.26 4.29
N LEU A 67 3.74 -56.82 3.05
CA LEU A 67 5.05 -56.37 2.61
C LEU A 67 5.40 -55.09 3.40
N PRO A 68 6.66 -54.87 3.80
CA PRO A 68 7.03 -53.70 4.58
C PRO A 68 6.87 -52.46 3.69
N ALA A 69 5.81 -51.68 3.93
CA ALA A 69 5.66 -50.36 3.35
C ALA A 69 6.90 -49.55 3.73
N GLY A 70 7.58 -49.02 2.71
CA GLY A 70 8.82 -48.28 2.90
C GLY A 70 8.62 -47.12 3.87
N SER A 71 9.66 -46.79 4.62
CA SER A 71 9.69 -45.71 5.62
C SER A 71 9.10 -44.37 5.16
N ASN A 72 9.04 -44.09 3.86
CA ASN A 72 8.48 -42.86 3.31
C ASN A 72 6.94 -42.80 3.35
N ASP A 73 6.24 -43.93 3.16
CA ASP A 73 4.77 -43.95 3.14
C ASP A 73 4.22 -43.78 4.56
N GLU A 74 4.87 -44.39 5.55
CA GLU A 74 4.52 -44.19 6.95
C GLU A 74 4.75 -42.74 7.41
N VAL A 75 5.86 -42.11 7.00
CA VAL A 75 6.15 -40.71 7.36
C VAL A 75 5.11 -39.77 6.74
N THR A 76 4.74 -40.01 5.48
CA THR A 76 3.71 -39.22 4.79
C THR A 76 2.36 -39.37 5.47
N HIS A 77 1.91 -40.61 5.76
CA HIS A 77 0.65 -40.84 6.48
C HIS A 77 0.63 -40.24 7.89
N ARG A 78 1.74 -40.31 8.63
CA ARG A 78 1.83 -39.67 9.96
C ARG A 78 1.74 -38.14 9.87
N ARG A 79 2.36 -37.52 8.85
CA ARG A 79 2.27 -36.07 8.60
C ARG A 79 0.85 -35.66 8.25
N GLU A 80 0.21 -36.34 7.30
CA GLU A 80 -1.18 -36.07 6.95
C GLU A 80 -2.12 -36.26 8.15
N ALA A 81 -1.93 -37.30 8.96
CA ALA A 81 -2.71 -37.53 10.17
C ALA A 81 -2.54 -36.38 11.17
N THR A 82 -1.35 -35.79 11.27
CA THR A 82 -1.08 -34.62 12.13
C THR A 82 -1.76 -33.36 11.58
N LEU A 83 -1.74 -33.14 10.27
CA LEU A 83 -2.45 -32.02 9.64
C LEU A 83 -3.96 -32.11 9.86
N ARG A 84 -4.55 -33.30 9.78
CA ARG A 84 -5.99 -33.51 10.02
C ARG A 84 -6.44 -33.25 11.46
N GLN A 85 -5.52 -33.14 12.42
CA GLN A 85 -5.85 -32.82 13.82
C GLN A 85 -6.18 -31.34 14.04
N HIS A 86 -5.84 -30.46 13.09
CA HIS A 86 -6.08 -29.03 13.20
C HIS A 86 -7.03 -28.55 12.11
N SER A 87 -7.97 -27.69 12.48
CA SER A 87 -8.98 -27.15 11.56
C SER A 87 -8.52 -25.88 10.84
N PHE A 88 -7.39 -25.30 11.23
CA PHE A 88 -6.90 -24.05 10.66
C PHE A 88 -5.40 -23.90 10.81
N PHE A 89 -4.77 -23.27 9.83
CA PHE A 89 -3.34 -23.00 9.81
C PHE A 89 -3.04 -21.56 9.40
N GLN A 90 -1.85 -21.09 9.75
CA GLN A 90 -1.24 -19.92 9.16
C GLN A 90 0.06 -20.35 8.48
N LEU A 91 0.32 -19.80 7.31
CA LEU A 91 1.59 -19.93 6.63
C LEU A 91 2.32 -18.59 6.71
N LYS A 92 3.46 -18.60 7.38
CA LYS A 92 4.41 -17.49 7.34
C LYS A 92 5.38 -17.74 6.19
N VAL A 93 5.53 -16.76 5.32
CA VAL A 93 6.38 -16.83 4.14
C VAL A 93 7.38 -15.68 4.19
N HIS A 94 8.65 -16.01 4.05
CA HIS A 94 9.72 -15.08 3.74
C HIS A 94 10.14 -15.31 2.29
N LEU A 95 9.63 -14.48 1.38
CA LEU A 95 10.05 -14.47 -0.01
C LEU A 95 11.40 -13.77 -0.10
N ARG A 96 12.47 -14.54 -0.35
CA ARG A 96 13.83 -14.00 -0.34
C ARG A 96 14.20 -13.41 -1.69
N ARG A 97 14.49 -14.26 -2.67
CA ARG A 97 15.03 -13.83 -3.97
C ARG A 97 14.65 -14.75 -5.12
N GLY A 98 14.71 -14.21 -6.33
CA GLY A 98 14.73 -14.95 -7.59
C GLY A 98 16.16 -15.09 -8.09
N GLN A 99 16.43 -16.13 -8.86
CA GLN A 99 17.75 -16.35 -9.44
C GLN A 99 17.62 -16.91 -10.85
N ARG A 100 18.40 -16.34 -11.78
CA ARG A 100 18.41 -16.71 -13.21
C ARG A 100 17.02 -16.68 -13.85
N LEU A 101 16.20 -15.69 -13.48
CA LEU A 101 14.87 -15.54 -14.07
C LEU A 101 14.99 -15.29 -15.59
N ALA A 102 14.00 -15.76 -16.35
CA ALA A 102 13.96 -15.55 -17.79
C ALA A 102 13.79 -14.06 -18.13
N ALA A 103 14.56 -13.56 -19.11
CA ALA A 103 14.39 -12.20 -19.62
C ALA A 103 13.22 -12.16 -20.61
N MET A 104 12.20 -11.33 -20.34
CA MET A 104 11.05 -11.13 -21.24
C MET A 104 11.11 -9.80 -21.98
N ASP A 105 11.77 -8.78 -21.43
CA ASP A 105 11.94 -7.51 -22.12
C ASP A 105 12.97 -7.57 -23.27
N LYS A 106 12.75 -6.74 -24.29
CA LYS A 106 13.69 -6.52 -25.42
C LYS A 106 15.09 -6.05 -24.98
N ASN A 107 15.23 -5.51 -23.77
CA ASN A 107 16.48 -5.02 -23.21
C ASN A 107 17.34 -6.14 -22.57
N GLY A 108 16.83 -7.37 -22.49
CA GLY A 108 17.52 -8.51 -21.89
C GLY A 108 17.42 -8.59 -20.35
N LEU A 109 16.56 -7.80 -19.72
CA LEU A 109 16.22 -7.83 -18.30
C LEU A 109 14.71 -8.05 -18.14
N SER A 110 14.21 -7.97 -16.90
CA SER A 110 12.77 -8.06 -16.57
C SER A 110 12.50 -7.27 -15.30
N ASP A 111 11.23 -6.91 -15.09
CA ASP A 111 10.67 -6.29 -13.90
C ASP A 111 9.87 -7.33 -13.06
N PRO A 112 10.50 -8.33 -12.43
CA PRO A 112 9.80 -9.47 -11.86
C PRO A 112 9.01 -9.16 -10.58
N TYR A 113 7.83 -9.79 -10.48
CA TYR A 113 7.05 -9.90 -9.25
C TYR A 113 6.38 -11.28 -9.11
N VAL A 114 5.99 -11.64 -7.89
CA VAL A 114 5.47 -12.97 -7.53
C VAL A 114 4.02 -12.90 -7.04
N LYS A 115 3.17 -13.81 -7.51
CA LYS A 115 1.80 -14.03 -7.06
C LYS A 115 1.65 -15.40 -6.41
N PHE A 116 1.10 -15.42 -5.19
CA PHE A 116 0.76 -16.63 -4.45
C PHE A 116 -0.76 -16.85 -4.52
N LYS A 117 -1.20 -18.03 -4.96
CA LYS A 117 -2.62 -18.37 -5.12
C LYS A 117 -2.95 -19.73 -4.51
N VAL A 118 -4.12 -19.86 -3.89
CA VAL A 118 -4.68 -21.12 -3.39
C VAL A 118 -6.11 -21.25 -3.88
N GLY A 119 -6.45 -22.38 -4.51
CA GLY A 119 -7.81 -22.62 -5.01
C GLY A 119 -8.31 -21.54 -6.00
N GLY A 120 -7.41 -20.89 -6.72
CA GLY A 120 -7.72 -19.76 -7.62
C GLY A 120 -7.75 -18.38 -6.96
N THR A 121 -7.83 -18.32 -5.63
CA THR A 121 -7.83 -17.08 -4.84
C THR A 121 -6.41 -16.53 -4.69
N LEU A 122 -6.23 -15.23 -4.90
CA LEU A 122 -4.95 -14.55 -4.67
C LEU A 122 -4.72 -14.34 -3.17
N LEU A 123 -3.67 -14.94 -2.63
CA LEU A 123 -3.26 -14.78 -1.23
C LEU A 123 -2.32 -13.59 -1.04
N TYR A 124 -1.36 -13.42 -1.95
CA TYR A 124 -0.35 -12.38 -1.86
C TYR A 124 0.22 -12.01 -3.23
N LYS A 125 0.64 -10.74 -3.37
CA LYS A 125 1.40 -10.23 -4.52
C LYS A 125 2.60 -9.46 -3.97
N SER A 126 3.81 -9.80 -4.40
CA SER A 126 5.03 -9.08 -4.01
C SER A 126 5.14 -7.71 -4.70
N LYS A 127 6.12 -6.93 -4.25
CA LYS A 127 6.62 -5.78 -5.01
C LYS A 127 7.23 -6.25 -6.33
N THR A 128 7.22 -5.33 -7.29
CA THR A 128 7.96 -5.43 -8.55
C THR A 128 9.37 -4.90 -8.31
N ILE A 129 10.38 -5.67 -8.70
CA ILE A 129 11.78 -5.21 -8.72
C ILE A 129 12.12 -4.93 -10.17
N SER A 130 12.58 -3.73 -10.49
CA SER A 130 12.82 -3.34 -11.89
C SER A 130 14.18 -3.80 -12.41
N ARG A 131 14.20 -4.28 -13.65
CA ARG A 131 15.37 -4.59 -14.48
C ARG A 131 16.38 -5.50 -13.80
N ASP A 132 15.91 -6.58 -13.19
CA ASP A 132 16.77 -7.52 -12.47
C ASP A 132 16.28 -8.97 -12.63
N LEU A 133 17.14 -9.84 -13.17
CA LEU A 133 16.89 -11.28 -13.29
C LEU A 133 17.27 -12.08 -12.03
N ASN A 134 17.83 -11.41 -11.02
CA ASN A 134 18.17 -11.98 -9.72
C ASN A 134 17.58 -11.12 -8.58
N PRO A 135 16.28 -10.82 -8.63
CA PRO A 135 15.66 -9.85 -7.74
C PRO A 135 15.75 -10.31 -6.28
N ASN A 136 16.09 -9.39 -5.38
CA ASN A 136 15.96 -9.59 -3.95
C ASN A 136 14.70 -8.90 -3.43
N TRP A 137 13.64 -9.66 -3.15
CA TRP A 137 12.39 -9.11 -2.62
C TRP A 137 12.47 -8.88 -1.11
N ASP A 138 13.05 -9.83 -0.37
CA ASP A 138 13.16 -9.81 1.10
C ASP A 138 11.82 -9.49 1.81
N GLU A 139 10.72 -10.08 1.33
CA GLU A 139 9.37 -9.78 1.81
C GLU A 139 8.85 -10.83 2.79
N ASN A 140 8.29 -10.38 3.91
CA ASN A 140 7.71 -11.25 4.93
C ASN A 140 6.20 -11.05 5.01
N PHE A 141 5.42 -12.12 4.87
CA PHE A 141 3.97 -12.07 4.97
C PHE A 141 3.39 -13.32 5.63
N THR A 142 2.19 -13.19 6.19
CA THR A 142 1.45 -14.30 6.81
C THR A 142 0.09 -14.43 6.15
N VAL A 143 -0.23 -15.64 5.67
CA VAL A 143 -1.52 -15.93 5.04
C VAL A 143 -2.27 -17.03 5.78
N PRO A 144 -3.60 -16.90 5.91
CA PRO A 144 -4.44 -17.96 6.47
C PRO A 144 -4.52 -19.14 5.49
N ILE A 145 -4.47 -20.36 6.03
CA ILE A 145 -4.64 -21.61 5.28
C ILE A 145 -5.80 -22.40 5.89
N GLU A 146 -6.88 -22.49 5.13
CA GLU A 146 -8.07 -23.28 5.48
C GLU A 146 -7.85 -24.77 5.31
N ASP A 147 -7.25 -25.16 4.18
CA ASP A 147 -7.00 -26.55 3.83
C ASP A 147 -5.53 -26.74 3.43
N PRO A 148 -4.70 -27.41 4.26
CA PRO A 148 -3.30 -27.67 3.94
C PRO A 148 -3.13 -28.72 2.82
N PHE A 149 -4.19 -29.39 2.38
CA PHE A 149 -4.15 -30.33 1.26
C PHE A 149 -4.34 -29.65 -0.10
N VAL A 150 -4.69 -28.36 -0.12
CA VAL A 150 -4.72 -27.55 -1.35
C VAL A 150 -3.37 -26.87 -1.52
N PRO A 151 -2.63 -27.14 -2.61
CA PRO A 151 -1.30 -26.59 -2.81
C PRO A 151 -1.35 -25.08 -3.14
N ILE A 152 -0.26 -24.39 -2.83
CA ILE A 152 -0.09 -22.98 -3.20
C ILE A 152 0.60 -22.89 -4.55
N HIS A 153 -0.08 -22.27 -5.51
CA HIS A 153 0.50 -21.92 -6.80
C HIS A 153 1.25 -20.60 -6.69
N ILE A 154 2.53 -20.64 -7.04
CA ILE A 154 3.41 -19.48 -7.08
C ILE A 154 3.69 -19.18 -8.55
N LYS A 155 3.40 -17.96 -9.00
CA LYS A 155 3.63 -17.54 -10.38
C LYS A 155 4.46 -16.27 -10.40
N VAL A 156 5.50 -16.27 -11.22
CA VAL A 156 6.35 -15.10 -11.46
C VAL A 156 5.93 -14.46 -12.78
N PHE A 157 5.90 -13.14 -12.80
CA PHE A 157 5.52 -12.34 -13.95
C PHE A 157 6.48 -11.18 -14.12
N ASP A 158 6.71 -10.82 -15.38
CA ASP A 158 7.38 -9.60 -15.77
C ASP A 158 6.33 -8.49 -15.80
N TYR A 159 6.60 -7.38 -15.13
CA TYR A 159 5.65 -6.28 -15.10
C TYR A 159 5.84 -5.39 -16.33
N ASP A 160 4.86 -5.42 -17.24
CA ASP A 160 4.85 -4.55 -18.41
C ASP A 160 3.84 -3.41 -18.27
N TRP A 161 4.34 -2.18 -18.13
CA TRP A 161 3.46 -1.04 -18.11
C TRP A 161 2.73 -0.85 -19.45
N GLY A 162 1.39 -0.94 -19.38
CA GLY A 162 0.50 -0.67 -20.51
C GLY A 162 0.23 -1.91 -21.37
N MET A 163 1.03 -2.97 -21.24
CA MET A 163 0.79 -4.26 -21.89
C MET A 163 0.28 -5.28 -20.86
N GLN A 164 0.08 -6.52 -21.31
CA GLN A 164 -0.22 -7.62 -20.41
C GLN A 164 1.10 -8.18 -19.90
N ASP A 165 1.28 -8.21 -18.58
CA ASP A 165 2.44 -8.79 -17.90
C ASP A 165 2.82 -10.17 -18.45
N ASP A 166 4.08 -10.33 -18.83
CA ASP A 166 4.60 -11.58 -19.37
C ASP A 166 4.80 -12.65 -18.28
N PHE A 167 4.47 -13.89 -18.60
CA PHE A 167 4.58 -15.00 -17.66
C PHE A 167 6.02 -15.54 -17.62
N MET A 168 6.65 -15.48 -16.45
CA MET A 168 8.06 -15.87 -16.26
C MET A 168 8.23 -17.26 -15.63
N GLY A 169 7.14 -18.00 -15.43
CA GLY A 169 7.19 -19.35 -14.87
C GLY A 169 6.41 -19.51 -13.57
N SER A 170 6.26 -20.76 -13.16
CA SER A 170 5.44 -21.14 -12.01
C SER A 170 6.03 -22.28 -11.21
N ALA A 171 5.75 -22.27 -9.91
CA ALA A 171 6.08 -23.33 -8.98
C ALA A 171 4.85 -23.69 -8.14
N VAL A 172 4.86 -24.90 -7.57
CA VAL A 172 3.81 -25.39 -6.69
C VAL A 172 4.43 -25.71 -5.34
N LEU A 173 3.88 -25.11 -4.28
CA LEU A 173 4.25 -25.40 -2.90
C LEU A 173 3.19 -26.32 -2.30
N ASP A 174 3.58 -27.58 -2.10
CA ASP A 174 2.77 -28.57 -1.40
C ASP A 174 2.99 -28.45 0.11
N LEU A 175 1.97 -27.98 0.82
CA LEU A 175 2.02 -27.76 2.26
C LEU A 175 2.08 -29.07 3.06
N THR A 176 1.66 -30.19 2.48
CA THR A 176 1.72 -31.50 3.15
C THR A 176 3.14 -32.00 3.37
N THR A 177 4.09 -31.46 2.60
CA THR A 177 5.52 -31.78 2.71
C THR A 177 6.21 -31.05 3.87
N LEU A 178 5.57 -30.04 4.44
CA LEU A 178 6.14 -29.20 5.49
C LEU A 178 5.96 -29.81 6.88
N GLU A 179 6.95 -29.61 7.76
CA GLU A 179 6.83 -29.94 9.17
C GLU A 179 6.13 -28.80 9.92
N LEU A 180 5.12 -29.15 10.73
CA LEU A 180 4.39 -28.16 11.51
C LEU A 180 5.29 -27.46 12.52
N SER A 181 5.14 -26.14 12.60
CA SER A 181 5.87 -25.24 13.50
C SER A 181 7.40 -25.24 13.32
N ARG A 182 7.90 -25.72 12.18
CA ARG A 182 9.32 -25.66 11.83
C ARG A 182 9.53 -24.85 10.55
N PRO A 183 10.45 -23.86 10.55
CA PRO A 183 10.82 -23.17 9.32
C PRO A 183 11.54 -24.11 8.34
N THR A 184 11.15 -24.06 7.08
CA THR A 184 11.74 -24.83 5.98
C THR A 184 12.20 -23.88 4.89
N ASP A 185 13.49 -23.95 4.55
CA ASP A 185 14.06 -23.25 3.41
C ASP A 185 13.81 -24.04 2.13
N LEU A 186 13.25 -23.38 1.12
CA LEU A 186 12.88 -23.96 -0.16
C LEU A 186 13.51 -23.17 -1.30
N THR A 187 14.05 -23.90 -2.27
CA THR A 187 14.41 -23.39 -3.59
C THR A 187 13.54 -24.10 -4.61
N LEU A 188 12.63 -23.36 -5.25
CA LEU A 188 11.65 -23.91 -6.18
C LEU A 188 12.03 -23.54 -7.61
N PRO A 189 12.29 -24.51 -8.50
CA PRO A 189 12.51 -24.24 -9.91
C PRO A 189 11.20 -23.76 -10.56
N LEU A 190 11.30 -22.78 -11.45
CA LEU A 190 10.16 -22.25 -12.20
C LEU A 190 9.95 -23.06 -13.47
N LEU A 191 8.71 -23.46 -13.70
CA LEU A 191 8.29 -24.26 -14.85
C LEU A 191 7.22 -23.53 -15.66
N ASP A 192 7.27 -23.69 -16.98
CA ASP A 192 6.17 -23.32 -17.86
C ASP A 192 5.29 -24.56 -18.12
N PRO A 193 3.98 -24.48 -17.78
CA PRO A 193 3.03 -25.54 -18.13
C PRO A 193 2.98 -25.88 -19.62
N ALA A 194 3.27 -24.92 -20.51
CA ALA A 194 3.28 -25.11 -21.95
C ALA A 194 4.59 -25.71 -22.46
N ASN A 195 5.73 -25.38 -21.84
CA ASN A 195 7.05 -25.87 -22.24
C ASN A 195 7.92 -26.26 -21.02
N LYS A 196 7.95 -27.58 -20.72
CA LYS A 196 8.64 -28.11 -19.53
C LYS A 196 10.16 -28.16 -19.63
N GLU A 197 10.75 -27.92 -20.80
CA GLU A 197 12.21 -28.00 -21.02
C GLU A 197 12.91 -26.63 -20.92
N THR A 198 12.15 -25.55 -20.77
CA THR A 198 12.73 -24.20 -20.66
C THR A 198 13.17 -23.93 -19.23
N ASP A 199 14.44 -23.55 -19.05
CA ASP A 199 14.95 -23.05 -17.77
C ASP A 199 14.45 -21.62 -17.54
N LEU A 200 13.54 -21.45 -16.59
CA LEU A 200 12.96 -20.15 -16.24
C LEU A 200 13.53 -19.61 -14.93
N GLY A 201 14.59 -20.25 -14.40
CA GLY A 201 15.20 -19.90 -13.13
C GLY A 201 14.51 -20.52 -11.93
N GLU A 202 14.76 -19.94 -10.76
CA GLU A 202 14.28 -20.45 -9.49
C GLU A 202 13.95 -19.33 -8.50
N ILE A 203 13.08 -19.64 -7.54
CA ILE A 203 12.76 -18.75 -6.42
C ILE A 203 13.17 -19.39 -5.10
N SER A 204 13.74 -18.58 -4.21
CA SER A 204 14.15 -18.97 -2.86
C SER A 204 13.23 -18.36 -1.83
N LEU A 205 12.70 -19.18 -0.92
CA LEU A 205 11.80 -18.73 0.14
C LEU A 205 11.93 -19.58 1.40
N THR A 206 11.62 -19.01 2.55
CA THR A 206 11.52 -19.73 3.83
C THR A 206 10.06 -19.75 4.26
N VAL A 207 9.53 -20.93 4.59
CA VAL A 207 8.13 -21.13 4.97
C VAL A 207 8.01 -21.75 6.35
N LEU A 208 6.99 -21.33 7.10
CA LEU A 208 6.67 -21.87 8.41
C LEU A 208 5.15 -22.06 8.50
N LEU A 209 4.70 -23.33 8.47
CA LEU A 209 3.29 -23.70 8.62
C LEU A 209 2.99 -23.95 10.09
N GLN A 210 2.02 -23.22 10.67
CA GLN A 210 1.67 -23.36 12.08
C GLN A 210 0.16 -23.61 12.25
N PRO A 211 -0.26 -24.53 13.12
CA PRO A 211 -1.66 -24.65 13.50
C PRO A 211 -2.10 -23.42 14.28
N VAL A 212 -3.35 -23.02 14.09
CA VAL A 212 -3.92 -21.81 14.69
C VAL A 212 -5.14 -22.19 15.54
N THR A 213 -5.28 -21.57 16.70
CA THR A 213 -6.45 -21.80 17.55
C THR A 213 -7.69 -21.10 16.98
N GLN A 214 -8.88 -21.55 17.37
CA GLN A 214 -10.13 -20.97 16.86
C GLN A 214 -10.29 -19.48 17.23
N GLN A 215 -9.68 -19.00 18.33
CA GLN A 215 -9.69 -17.58 18.73
C GLN A 215 -8.71 -16.73 17.90
N ASP A 216 -7.56 -17.27 17.51
CA ASP A 216 -6.55 -16.57 16.70
C ASP A 216 -6.96 -16.49 15.22
N LYS A 217 -7.84 -17.40 14.79
CA LYS A 217 -8.42 -17.43 13.44
C LYS A 217 -9.03 -16.07 13.08
N ASP A 218 -9.89 -15.53 13.93
CA ASP A 218 -10.61 -14.29 13.65
C ASP A 218 -9.66 -13.09 13.53
N GLN A 219 -8.59 -13.05 14.34
CA GLN A 219 -7.57 -12.01 14.25
C GLN A 219 -6.75 -12.09 12.96
N LEU A 220 -6.44 -13.31 12.50
CA LEU A 220 -5.70 -13.54 11.25
C LEU A 220 -6.54 -13.24 10.01
N PHE A 221 -7.83 -13.59 10.00
CA PHE A 221 -8.73 -13.17 8.92
C PHE A 221 -8.94 -11.66 8.92
N GLN A 222 -9.08 -11.02 10.08
CA GLN A 222 -9.15 -9.56 10.16
C GLN A 222 -7.86 -8.89 9.65
N LYS A 223 -6.68 -9.47 9.93
CA LYS A 223 -5.38 -8.99 9.43
C LYS A 223 -5.11 -9.33 7.95
N SER A 224 -5.59 -10.46 7.45
CA SER A 224 -5.50 -10.86 6.05
C SER A 224 -6.41 -10.02 5.16
N ILE A 225 -7.62 -9.68 5.63
CA ILE A 225 -8.49 -8.68 5.00
C ILE A 225 -7.78 -7.31 4.99
N LYS A 226 -7.06 -6.96 6.06
CA LYS A 226 -6.17 -5.77 6.09
C LYS A 226 -4.93 -5.88 5.19
N SER A 227 -4.53 -7.09 4.76
CA SER A 227 -3.40 -7.32 3.85
C SER A 227 -3.85 -7.34 2.38
N THR A 228 -5.10 -7.70 2.10
CA THR A 228 -5.73 -7.44 0.78
C THR A 228 -6.06 -5.96 0.61
N ASP A 229 -6.16 -5.24 1.73
CA ASP A 229 -6.22 -3.78 1.81
C ASP A 229 -4.88 -3.07 1.52
N VAL A 230 -3.87 -3.68 0.87
CA VAL A 230 -2.77 -2.87 0.30
C VAL A 230 -3.36 -1.76 -0.60
N ASN A 231 -4.40 -2.08 -1.39
CA ASN A 231 -5.11 -1.10 -2.21
C ASN A 231 -5.92 -0.05 -1.42
N LYS A 232 -6.40 -0.36 -0.19
CA LYS A 232 -7.06 0.66 0.66
C LYS A 232 -6.05 1.44 1.51
N ARG A 233 -4.94 0.83 1.91
CA ARG A 233 -3.84 1.48 2.63
C ARG A 233 -3.09 2.45 1.72
N LEU A 234 -2.97 2.13 0.43
CA LEU A 234 -2.49 3.05 -0.62
C LEU A 234 -3.41 4.26 -0.81
N LYS A 235 -4.74 4.10 -0.63
CA LYS A 235 -5.69 5.23 -0.61
C LYS A 235 -5.64 6.06 0.69
N SER A 236 -5.01 5.53 1.73
CA SER A 236 -4.82 6.19 3.03
C SER A 236 -3.38 6.68 3.23
N GLN A 237 -2.47 6.39 2.28
CA GLN A 237 -1.15 6.98 2.26
C GLN A 237 -1.28 8.44 1.87
N ILE A 238 -0.49 9.26 2.54
CA ILE A 238 -0.47 10.70 2.33
C ILE A 238 0.60 10.93 1.29
N TRP A 239 0.22 11.57 0.20
CA TRP A 239 1.16 11.98 -0.83
C TRP A 239 2.02 13.13 -0.31
N SER A 240 3.30 13.11 -0.65
CA SER A 240 4.23 14.18 -0.30
C SER A 240 4.22 15.31 -1.32
N SER A 241 3.81 15.07 -2.56
CA SER A 241 3.68 16.12 -3.58
C SER A 241 2.59 15.80 -4.60
N VAL A 242 2.13 16.83 -5.30
CA VAL A 242 1.25 16.74 -6.46
C VAL A 242 2.06 17.06 -7.71
N VAL A 243 2.00 16.20 -8.70
CA VAL A 243 2.63 16.38 -10.01
C VAL A 243 1.54 16.82 -10.98
N THR A 244 1.52 18.11 -11.31
CA THR A 244 0.65 18.66 -12.35
C THR A 244 1.34 18.50 -13.70
N MET A 245 0.74 17.72 -14.58
CA MET A 245 1.20 17.48 -15.94
C MET A 245 0.20 18.06 -16.95
N VAL A 246 0.66 18.93 -17.83
CA VAL A 246 -0.08 19.37 -19.01
C VAL A 246 0.44 18.61 -20.21
N LEU A 247 -0.34 17.66 -20.71
CA LEU A 247 -0.07 16.90 -21.93
C LEU A 247 -0.35 17.79 -23.14
N VAL A 248 0.70 18.26 -23.83
CA VAL A 248 0.56 19.25 -24.90
C VAL A 248 0.32 18.57 -26.24
N GLU A 249 1.35 17.93 -26.79
CA GLU A 249 1.32 17.34 -28.13
C GLU A 249 2.33 16.20 -28.28
N ALA A 250 2.18 15.38 -29.31
CA ALA A 250 3.24 14.49 -29.79
C ALA A 250 3.53 14.80 -31.25
N LYS A 251 4.75 14.48 -31.70
CA LYS A 251 5.20 14.66 -33.07
C LYS A 251 5.79 13.39 -33.64
N ASN A 252 5.58 13.21 -34.95
CA ASN A 252 6.13 12.11 -35.74
C ASN A 252 5.81 10.74 -35.16
N LEU A 253 4.57 10.54 -34.69
CA LEU A 253 4.12 9.22 -34.27
C LEU A 253 4.21 8.27 -35.46
N LEU A 254 4.92 7.16 -35.29
CA LEU A 254 4.94 6.10 -36.29
C LEU A 254 3.79 5.15 -35.95
N GLY A 255 2.79 5.06 -36.83
CA GLY A 255 1.70 4.10 -36.65
C GLY A 255 2.23 2.68 -36.60
N GLY A 256 1.53 1.79 -35.87
CA GLY A 256 1.92 0.40 -35.70
C GLY A 256 1.97 -0.42 -37.00
N HIS A 257 1.66 0.18 -38.16
CA HIS A 257 1.70 -0.45 -39.47
C HIS A 257 2.35 0.49 -40.52
N PRO A 258 3.30 -0.01 -41.36
CA PRO A 258 4.06 0.81 -42.33
C PRO A 258 3.21 1.58 -43.36
N ASP A 259 1.96 1.16 -43.57
CA ASP A 259 1.06 1.69 -44.60
C ASP A 259 -0.01 2.67 -44.08
N VAL A 260 0.02 3.02 -42.79
CA VAL A 260 -1.02 3.86 -42.17
C VAL A 260 -0.53 5.31 -42.10
N SER A 261 -1.19 6.20 -42.86
CA SER A 261 -0.85 7.63 -42.93
C SER A 261 -1.36 8.46 -41.76
N THR A 262 -2.17 7.90 -40.87
CA THR A 262 -2.79 8.60 -39.74
C THR A 262 -3.12 7.66 -38.58
N CYS A 263 -2.88 8.08 -37.34
CA CYS A 263 -3.19 7.30 -36.12
C CYS A 263 -4.30 7.95 -35.28
N ASP A 264 -5.05 7.13 -34.55
CA ASP A 264 -6.07 7.52 -33.60
C ASP A 264 -5.50 7.44 -32.18
N SER A 265 -4.59 8.36 -31.88
CA SER A 265 -3.70 8.22 -30.73
C SER A 265 -4.29 8.72 -29.40
N PHE A 266 -3.94 8.04 -28.32
CA PHE A 266 -4.16 8.49 -26.94
C PHE A 266 -2.98 8.11 -26.06
N VAL A 267 -2.87 8.75 -24.90
CA VAL A 267 -1.77 8.56 -23.96
C VAL A 267 -2.28 7.92 -22.68
N ARG A 268 -1.54 6.93 -22.17
CA ARG A 268 -1.70 6.37 -20.82
C ARG A 268 -0.45 6.68 -20.03
N PHE A 269 -0.61 7.15 -18.80
CA PHE A 269 0.53 7.45 -17.93
C PHE A 269 0.32 6.95 -16.49
N ARG A 270 1.44 6.59 -15.85
CA ARG A 270 1.55 6.12 -14.45
C ARG A 270 2.34 7.10 -13.62
N LEU A 271 1.90 7.32 -12.39
CA LEU A 271 2.83 7.62 -11.31
C LEU A 271 2.53 6.72 -10.10
N GLY A 272 3.47 5.86 -9.72
CA GLY A 272 3.27 4.89 -8.64
C GLY A 272 2.10 3.93 -8.90
N ASN A 273 0.98 4.13 -8.22
CA ASN A 273 -0.24 3.34 -8.43
C ASN A 273 -1.33 4.09 -9.19
N GLU A 274 -1.15 5.38 -9.43
CA GLU A 274 -2.11 6.18 -10.17
C GLU A 274 -1.96 5.93 -11.67
N LYS A 275 -3.10 5.77 -12.34
CA LYS A 275 -3.17 5.50 -13.78
C LYS A 275 -4.19 6.42 -14.40
N TYR A 276 -3.81 7.08 -15.48
CA TYR A 276 -4.67 8.00 -16.20
C TYR A 276 -4.60 7.74 -17.70
N LYS A 277 -5.63 8.21 -18.41
CA LYS A 277 -5.78 8.08 -19.85
C LYS A 277 -6.28 9.40 -20.42
N SER A 278 -5.62 9.89 -21.48
CA SER A 278 -6.06 11.07 -22.23
C SER A 278 -7.24 10.75 -23.15
N ARG A 279 -7.80 11.79 -23.76
CA ARG A 279 -8.70 11.65 -24.90
C ARG A 279 -7.96 11.08 -26.11
N THR A 280 -8.72 10.45 -26.98
CA THR A 280 -8.24 10.02 -28.29
C THR A 280 -8.30 11.19 -29.27
N VAL A 281 -7.17 11.45 -29.92
CA VAL A 281 -7.07 12.39 -31.04
C VAL A 281 -7.03 11.56 -32.32
N TRP A 282 -8.01 11.81 -33.19
CA TRP A 282 -8.24 10.98 -34.36
C TRP A 282 -7.42 11.46 -35.56
N ARG A 283 -6.96 10.49 -36.35
CA ARG A 283 -6.41 10.66 -37.70
C ARG A 283 -5.26 11.66 -37.81
N THR A 284 -4.25 11.55 -36.95
CA THR A 284 -3.05 12.39 -37.03
C THR A 284 -1.83 11.70 -36.42
N LEU A 285 -0.66 11.95 -37.02
CA LEU A 285 0.64 11.55 -36.46
C LEU A 285 1.25 12.64 -35.55
N ASN A 286 0.58 13.79 -35.44
CA ASN A 286 0.97 14.91 -34.61
C ASN A 286 -0.20 15.35 -33.72
N PRO A 287 -0.65 14.50 -32.80
CA PRO A 287 -1.80 14.79 -31.94
C PRO A 287 -1.50 15.94 -30.98
N ARG A 288 -2.53 16.73 -30.65
CA ARG A 288 -2.49 17.76 -29.62
C ARG A 288 -3.64 17.50 -28.65
N TRP A 289 -3.31 17.24 -27.39
CA TRP A 289 -4.31 16.92 -26.36
C TRP A 289 -4.69 18.17 -25.57
N LEU A 290 -3.69 18.95 -25.13
CA LEU A 290 -3.86 20.13 -24.27
C LEU A 290 -4.69 19.79 -23.02
N GLU A 291 -4.37 18.64 -22.40
CA GLU A 291 -5.08 18.13 -21.23
C GLU A 291 -4.19 18.21 -19.99
N GLN A 292 -4.77 18.67 -18.88
CA GLN A 292 -4.10 18.72 -17.58
C GLN A 292 -4.50 17.52 -16.72
N PHE A 293 -3.52 16.99 -16.00
CA PHE A 293 -3.68 15.91 -15.03
C PHE A 293 -2.88 16.22 -13.78
N ASP A 294 -3.46 15.91 -12.62
CA ASP A 294 -2.80 16.04 -11.33
C ASP A 294 -2.61 14.64 -10.76
N LEU A 295 -1.35 14.29 -10.48
CA LEU A 295 -0.96 12.98 -9.97
C LEU A 295 -0.37 13.11 -8.57
N HIS A 296 -0.62 12.12 -7.72
CA HIS A 296 -0.08 12.08 -6.37
C HIS A 296 1.28 11.36 -6.33
N LEU A 297 2.29 12.04 -5.78
CA LEU A 297 3.63 11.51 -5.51
C LEU A 297 3.75 11.14 -4.03
N PHE A 298 4.18 9.92 -3.74
CA PHE A 298 4.37 9.40 -2.38
C PHE A 298 5.86 9.28 -2.06
N ASP A 299 6.27 9.54 -0.82
CA ASP A 299 7.68 9.51 -0.40
C ASP A 299 8.31 8.11 -0.48
N ASP A 300 7.51 7.06 -0.27
CA ASP A 300 7.90 5.65 -0.44
C ASP A 300 7.55 5.09 -1.83
N GLY A 301 6.96 5.93 -2.68
CA GLY A 301 6.56 5.58 -4.03
C GLY A 301 7.71 5.69 -5.03
N ASP A 302 7.58 4.95 -6.14
CA ASP A 302 8.47 5.12 -7.28
C ASP A 302 8.23 6.49 -7.94
N GLN A 303 9.30 7.26 -8.14
CA GLN A 303 9.24 8.63 -8.68
C GLN A 303 9.42 8.66 -10.20
N LEU A 304 9.12 7.53 -10.84
CA LEU A 304 9.14 7.38 -12.29
C LEU A 304 7.73 7.63 -12.86
N LEU A 305 7.59 8.70 -13.64
CA LEU A 305 6.40 8.99 -14.43
C LEU A 305 6.52 8.24 -15.75
N GLU A 306 5.78 7.15 -15.89
CA GLU A 306 5.79 6.34 -17.11
C GLU A 306 4.70 6.80 -18.06
N ILE A 307 5.02 6.95 -19.34
CA ILE A 307 4.10 7.45 -20.34
C ILE A 307 4.14 6.52 -21.55
N THR A 308 2.97 6.11 -22.02
CA THR A 308 2.80 5.26 -23.20
C THR A 308 1.77 5.85 -24.15
N VAL A 309 2.05 5.75 -25.44
CA VAL A 309 1.16 6.22 -26.51
C VAL A 309 0.63 5.00 -27.27
N TRP A 310 -0.65 5.06 -27.60
CA TRP A 310 -1.42 3.96 -28.17
C TRP A 310 -2.25 4.45 -29.34
N ASP A 311 -2.35 3.63 -30.37
CA ASP A 311 -3.26 3.77 -31.50
C ASP A 311 -4.59 3.08 -31.16
N LYS A 312 -5.71 3.78 -31.29
CA LYS A 312 -7.02 3.23 -30.99
C LYS A 312 -7.58 2.49 -32.20
N ASP A 313 -7.50 1.17 -32.16
CA ASP A 313 -8.02 0.30 -33.21
C ASP A 313 -9.33 -0.41 -32.82
N LYS A 314 -10.07 -0.90 -33.82
CA LYS A 314 -11.37 -1.57 -33.62
C LYS A 314 -11.28 -2.88 -32.83
N CYS A 315 -10.14 -3.59 -32.88
CA CYS A 315 -9.99 -4.92 -32.28
C CYS A 315 -9.11 -4.90 -31.03
N LYS A 316 -7.92 -4.29 -31.10
CA LYS A 316 -7.00 -4.14 -29.98
C LYS A 316 -6.13 -2.93 -30.24
N ASP A 317 -6.07 -2.01 -29.27
CA ASP A 317 -5.22 -0.82 -29.37
C ASP A 317 -3.78 -1.21 -29.70
N GLY A 318 -3.19 -0.60 -30.73
CA GLY A 318 -1.80 -0.80 -31.11
C GLY A 318 -0.86 0.02 -30.22
N PHE A 319 0.21 -0.57 -29.70
CA PHE A 319 1.22 0.18 -28.96
C PHE A 319 2.07 1.01 -29.93
N ILE A 320 2.25 2.31 -29.65
CA ILE A 320 3.06 3.22 -30.49
C ILE A 320 4.43 3.46 -29.84
N GLY A 321 4.49 3.78 -28.56
CA GLY A 321 5.75 4.15 -27.92
C GLY A 321 5.65 4.35 -26.42
N ARG A 322 6.81 4.32 -25.75
CA ARG A 322 6.97 4.53 -24.31
C ARG A 322 8.09 5.52 -24.05
N CYS A 323 7.92 6.37 -23.05
CA CYS A 323 8.99 7.11 -22.41
C CYS A 323 8.77 7.12 -20.89
N VAL A 324 9.85 7.30 -20.13
CA VAL A 324 9.83 7.32 -18.66
C VAL A 324 10.57 8.55 -18.19
N ILE A 325 9.93 9.35 -17.34
CA ILE A 325 10.46 10.60 -16.80
C ILE A 325 10.78 10.38 -15.32
N ASP A 326 12.05 10.54 -14.96
CA ASP A 326 12.46 10.50 -13.56
C ASP A 326 12.23 11.86 -12.89
N LEU A 327 11.23 11.93 -12.02
CA LEU A 327 10.82 13.16 -11.36
C LEU A 327 11.89 13.74 -10.43
N ARG A 328 12.86 12.92 -9.98
CA ARG A 328 13.97 13.35 -9.11
C ARG A 328 14.89 14.35 -9.79
N ASN A 329 14.92 14.36 -11.12
CA ASN A 329 15.76 15.26 -11.90
C ASN A 329 15.17 16.67 -12.03
N PHE A 330 13.95 16.88 -11.56
CA PHE A 330 13.24 18.15 -11.71
C PHE A 330 13.12 18.88 -10.38
N SER A 331 13.36 20.19 -10.44
CA SER A 331 13.18 21.06 -9.27
C SER A 331 11.71 21.25 -8.95
N ARG A 332 11.35 21.18 -7.68
CA ARG A 332 9.97 21.45 -7.20
C ARG A 332 9.61 22.92 -7.38
N GLU A 333 8.31 23.22 -7.42
CA GLU A 333 7.72 24.56 -7.53
C GLU A 333 8.11 25.33 -8.80
N VAL A 334 8.56 24.62 -9.83
CA VAL A 334 8.90 25.16 -11.15
C VAL A 334 8.20 24.32 -12.21
N THR A 335 7.63 25.00 -13.21
CA THR A 335 7.10 24.33 -14.40
C THR A 335 8.21 24.06 -15.39
N HIS A 336 8.46 22.79 -15.65
CA HIS A 336 9.42 22.30 -16.62
C HIS A 336 8.74 22.04 -17.95
N ASN A 337 9.39 22.43 -19.04
CA ASN A 337 8.90 22.26 -20.41
C ASN A 337 9.70 21.14 -21.09
N LEU A 338 9.08 19.98 -21.30
CA LEU A 338 9.78 18.73 -21.61
C LEU A 338 9.43 18.21 -23.01
N TRP A 339 10.47 17.90 -23.79
CA TRP A 339 10.38 17.15 -25.04
C TRP A 339 11.11 15.81 -24.86
N GLU A 340 10.35 14.73 -24.77
CA GLU A 340 10.88 13.37 -24.58
C GLU A 340 10.73 12.53 -25.83
N ASN A 341 11.78 11.81 -26.22
CA ASN A 341 11.72 10.86 -27.34
C ASN A 341 11.24 9.49 -26.83
N PHE A 342 10.48 8.77 -27.66
CA PHE A 342 10.10 7.40 -27.32
C PHE A 342 11.28 6.43 -27.49
N GLU A 343 11.34 5.39 -26.65
CA GLU A 343 12.45 4.43 -26.56
C GLU A 343 12.80 3.74 -27.89
N GLU A 344 11.83 3.59 -28.80
CA GLU A 344 12.01 2.96 -30.12
C GLU A 344 12.05 3.99 -31.29
N GLY A 345 12.20 5.28 -30.98
CA GLY A 345 12.27 6.34 -31.99
C GLY A 345 10.95 6.62 -32.71
N THR A 346 9.82 6.18 -32.14
CA THR A 346 8.47 6.29 -32.72
C THR A 346 7.84 7.68 -32.56
N GLY A 347 8.67 8.72 -32.48
CA GLY A 347 8.26 10.11 -32.30
C GLY A 347 8.74 10.73 -30.99
N SER A 348 8.16 11.88 -30.68
CA SER A 348 8.47 12.66 -29.48
C SER A 348 7.20 13.19 -28.82
N LEU A 349 7.26 13.36 -27.50
CA LEU A 349 6.18 13.85 -26.66
C LEU A 349 6.56 15.20 -26.04
N HIS A 350 5.62 16.13 -26.06
CA HIS A 350 5.72 17.44 -25.43
C HIS A 350 4.75 17.55 -24.27
N LEU A 351 5.27 17.87 -23.09
CA LEU A 351 4.47 18.11 -21.89
C LEU A 351 5.08 19.19 -21.00
N LEU A 352 4.24 19.83 -20.20
CA LEU A 352 4.66 20.69 -19.10
C LEU A 352 4.47 19.94 -17.80
N LEU A 353 5.48 19.98 -16.92
CA LEU A 353 5.48 19.24 -15.66
C LEU A 353 5.82 20.17 -14.50
N THR A 354 4.96 20.21 -13.49
CA THR A 354 5.17 20.97 -12.26
C THR A 354 5.02 20.04 -11.07
N ILE A 355 6.04 19.96 -10.22
CA ILE A 355 5.98 19.19 -8.97
C ILE A 355 5.75 20.19 -7.86
N SER A 356 4.56 20.20 -7.30
CA SER A 356 4.13 21.13 -6.24
C SER A 356 3.88 20.34 -4.96
N GLY A 357 4.40 20.76 -3.82
CA GLY A 357 4.05 20.17 -2.54
C GLY A 357 5.18 19.94 -1.54
N THR A 358 4.77 19.34 -0.43
CA THR A 358 5.47 19.25 0.85
C THR A 358 6.83 18.56 0.76
N THR A 359 7.85 19.18 1.35
CA THR A 359 9.16 18.54 1.53
C THR A 359 9.07 17.41 2.55
N SER A 360 9.96 16.40 2.47
CA SER A 360 10.00 15.21 3.35
C SER A 360 10.04 15.45 4.86
N SER A 361 10.13 16.70 5.32
CA SER A 361 10.01 17.07 6.74
C SER A 361 8.57 17.25 7.21
N GLU A 362 7.62 17.25 6.29
CA GLU A 362 6.22 17.52 6.56
C GLU A 362 5.48 16.19 6.67
N THR A 363 4.90 15.91 7.84
CA THR A 363 4.42 14.57 8.19
C THR A 363 3.01 14.63 8.76
N ILE A 364 2.30 13.50 8.67
CA ILE A 364 1.05 13.30 9.40
C ILE A 364 1.21 12.09 10.29
N THR A 365 0.89 12.24 11.56
CA THR A 365 0.97 11.19 12.57
C THR A 365 -0.40 10.99 13.22
N ASP A 366 -0.75 9.74 13.52
CA ASP A 366 -1.94 9.44 14.30
C ASP A 366 -1.77 9.94 15.74
N LEU A 367 -2.67 10.83 16.17
CA LEU A 367 -2.66 11.39 17.52
C LEU A 367 -2.92 10.31 18.58
N THR A 368 -3.65 9.25 18.23
CA THR A 368 -3.97 8.14 19.15
C THR A 368 -2.76 7.28 19.49
N THR A 369 -1.73 7.32 18.65
CA THR A 369 -0.46 6.58 18.82
C THR A 369 0.72 7.50 19.07
N TYR A 370 0.48 8.81 19.15
CA TYR A 370 1.54 9.79 19.36
C TYR A 370 1.96 9.81 20.82
N GLU A 371 3.20 9.40 21.08
CA GLU A 371 3.88 9.62 22.34
C GLU A 371 4.91 10.73 22.15
N GLU A 372 4.84 11.74 23.02
CA GLU A 372 5.74 12.90 22.94
C GLU A 372 7.14 12.45 23.39
N ASN A 373 8.10 12.45 22.45
CA ASN A 373 9.47 12.01 22.72
C ASN A 373 10.33 13.21 23.13
N PRO A 374 10.81 13.28 24.38
CA PRO A 374 11.64 14.40 24.84
C PRO A 374 12.93 14.58 24.04
N ALA A 375 13.47 13.49 23.47
CA ALA A 375 14.67 13.55 22.64
C ALA A 375 14.43 14.26 21.30
N GLU A 376 13.27 14.04 20.66
CA GLU A 376 12.88 14.73 19.42
C GLU A 376 12.67 16.22 19.67
N THR A 377 12.03 16.57 20.78
CA THR A 377 11.85 17.97 21.20
C THR A 377 13.21 18.66 21.38
N GLU A 378 14.16 18.00 22.05
CA GLU A 378 15.52 18.51 22.24
C GLU A 378 16.27 18.66 20.90
N GLU A 379 16.11 17.73 19.96
CA GLU A 379 16.69 17.82 18.62
C GLU A 379 16.11 18.99 17.81
N ILE A 380 14.80 19.21 17.88
CA ILE A 380 14.14 20.36 17.25
C ILE A 380 14.65 21.66 17.88
N HIS A 381 14.73 21.74 19.21
CA HIS A 381 15.29 22.91 19.90
C HIS A 381 16.71 23.19 19.44
N ARG A 382 17.56 22.15 19.37
CA ARG A 382 18.95 22.27 18.90
C ARG A 382 19.03 22.72 17.44
N ARG A 383 18.11 22.26 16.59
CA ARG A 383 18.06 22.64 15.16
C ARG A 383 17.77 24.13 14.99
N TYR A 384 16.86 24.68 15.79
CA TYR A 384 16.43 26.07 15.72
C TYR A 384 17.09 26.99 16.78
N GLU A 385 18.21 26.57 17.34
CA GLU A 385 19.04 27.42 18.21
C GLU A 385 19.48 28.69 17.46
N TRP A 386 19.53 29.81 18.18
CA TRP A 386 19.93 31.12 17.61
C TRP A 386 21.33 31.11 16.95
N GLN A 387 22.21 30.20 17.39
CA GLN A 387 23.55 30.02 16.83
C GLN A 387 23.55 29.36 15.45
N ARG A 388 22.47 28.62 15.10
CA ARG A 388 22.31 27.89 13.83
C ARG A 388 21.41 28.63 12.83
N THR A 389 20.81 29.75 13.22
CA THR A 389 19.87 30.52 12.38
C THR A 389 20.41 30.90 10.99
N PHE A 390 21.73 31.15 10.85
CA PHE A 390 22.33 31.49 9.56
C PHE A 390 22.75 30.28 8.71
N GLN A 391 22.62 29.05 9.23
CA GLN A 391 23.00 27.84 8.50
C GLN A 391 21.98 27.48 7.42
N ASN A 392 20.70 27.80 7.64
CA ASN A 392 19.64 27.60 6.66
C ASN A 392 18.56 28.68 6.78
N VAL A 393 18.78 29.81 6.11
CA VAL A 393 17.87 30.98 6.14
C VAL A 393 16.48 30.71 5.54
N LYS A 394 16.28 29.57 4.86
CA LYS A 394 14.98 29.14 4.30
C LYS A 394 14.19 28.20 5.23
N ASP A 395 14.80 27.74 6.32
CA ASP A 395 14.20 26.84 7.32
C ASP A 395 13.98 27.64 8.61
N VAL A 396 12.82 28.27 8.72
CA VAL A 396 12.53 29.26 9.76
C VAL A 396 12.00 28.59 11.02
N GLY A 397 11.27 27.47 10.89
CA GLY A 397 10.72 26.77 12.04
C GLY A 397 9.84 25.58 11.67
N LEU A 398 9.26 24.95 12.69
CA LEU A 398 8.33 23.84 12.54
C LEU A 398 6.97 24.24 13.12
N LEU A 399 5.90 24.01 12.37
CA LEU A 399 4.52 24.21 12.81
C LEU A 399 3.84 22.86 12.99
N LEU A 400 3.44 22.55 14.22
CA LEU A 400 2.73 21.32 14.57
C LEU A 400 1.24 21.63 14.80
N VAL A 401 0.36 21.01 14.02
CA VAL A 401 -1.09 21.24 14.04
C VAL A 401 -1.81 19.95 14.43
N LYS A 402 -2.50 19.93 15.57
CA LYS A 402 -3.28 18.78 16.05
C LYS A 402 -4.75 18.95 15.66
N VAL A 403 -5.25 18.10 14.77
CA VAL A 403 -6.62 18.10 14.25
C VAL A 403 -7.41 16.97 14.90
N TYR A 404 -8.31 17.33 15.82
CA TYR A 404 -9.06 16.35 16.63
C TYR A 404 -10.35 15.90 15.95
N LYS A 405 -11.30 16.82 15.78
CA LYS A 405 -12.67 16.55 15.29
C LYS A 405 -13.33 17.83 14.81
N ALA A 406 -14.39 17.69 14.01
CA ALA A 406 -15.33 18.78 13.73
C ALA A 406 -16.73 18.40 14.25
N THR A 407 -17.58 19.40 14.46
CA THR A 407 -18.99 19.19 14.89
C THR A 407 -19.89 20.23 14.26
N GLY A 408 -21.12 19.83 13.91
CA GLY A 408 -22.11 20.76 13.36
C GLY A 408 -21.85 21.13 11.91
N LEU A 409 -21.27 20.22 11.14
CA LEU A 409 -21.07 20.40 9.70
C LEU A 409 -22.43 20.47 8.98
N ALA A 410 -22.47 21.22 7.88
CA ALA A 410 -23.64 21.26 7.00
C ALA A 410 -23.83 19.89 6.34
N SER A 411 -25.08 19.44 6.18
CA SER A 411 -25.37 18.26 5.39
C SER A 411 -25.29 18.60 3.92
N ALA A 412 -24.31 18.02 3.22
CA ALA A 412 -24.15 18.17 1.78
C ALA A 412 -24.80 17.02 0.99
N ASP A 413 -24.98 15.84 1.59
CA ASP A 413 -25.63 14.70 0.93
C ASP A 413 -27.17 14.72 1.00
N ILE A 414 -27.79 14.08 0.00
CA ILE A 414 -29.25 13.81 -0.11
C ILE A 414 -29.81 13.05 1.11
N GLY A 415 -28.95 12.46 1.96
CA GLY A 415 -29.31 11.77 3.20
C GLY A 415 -29.23 12.58 4.49
N GLY A 416 -28.97 13.89 4.45
CA GLY A 416 -28.86 14.73 5.66
C GLY A 416 -27.58 14.50 6.46
N LYS A 417 -26.56 13.92 5.84
CA LYS A 417 -25.23 13.66 6.39
C LYS A 417 -24.17 14.14 5.40
N SER A 418 -22.90 13.95 5.73
CA SER A 418 -21.76 14.29 4.89
C SER A 418 -20.67 13.23 5.06
N ASP A 419 -19.74 13.19 4.13
CA ASP A 419 -18.51 12.41 4.14
C ASP A 419 -17.31 13.37 4.32
N PRO A 420 -17.14 14.00 5.49
CA PRO A 420 -16.17 15.08 5.67
C PRO A 420 -14.71 14.63 5.83
N PHE A 421 -13.81 15.38 5.21
CA PHE A 421 -12.36 15.36 5.44
C PHE A 421 -11.81 16.77 5.59
N CYS A 422 -10.69 16.92 6.30
CA CYS A 422 -10.05 18.21 6.58
C CYS A 422 -8.75 18.33 5.79
N VAL A 423 -8.53 19.47 5.17
CA VAL A 423 -7.34 19.84 4.40
C VAL A 423 -6.66 21.01 5.09
N LEU A 424 -5.34 20.92 5.25
CA LEU A 424 -4.50 21.94 5.87
C LEU A 424 -3.46 22.38 4.84
N GLU A 425 -3.40 23.69 4.58
CA GLU A 425 -2.55 24.29 3.57
C GLU A 425 -1.65 25.36 4.21
N LEU A 426 -0.33 25.25 4.05
CA LEU A 426 0.64 26.25 4.53
C LEU A 426 1.57 26.64 3.37
N GLY A 427 1.21 27.72 2.66
CA GLY A 427 1.93 28.14 1.45
C GLY A 427 1.70 27.12 0.33
N ASN A 428 2.76 26.47 -0.15
CA ASN A 428 2.64 25.40 -1.16
C ASN A 428 2.46 24.00 -0.53
N ALA A 429 2.51 23.92 0.80
CA ALA A 429 2.27 22.68 1.51
C ALA A 429 0.77 22.39 1.61
N ARG A 430 0.35 21.16 1.34
CA ARG A 430 -1.05 20.72 1.44
C ARG A 430 -1.12 19.30 1.98
N LEU A 431 -1.75 19.13 3.14
CA LEU A 431 -1.94 17.84 3.80
C LEU A 431 -3.43 17.64 4.11
N GLN A 432 -3.89 16.39 4.21
CA GLN A 432 -5.30 16.12 4.52
C GLN A 432 -5.52 14.92 5.44
N THR A 433 -6.66 14.91 6.13
CA THR A 433 -7.12 13.78 6.96
C THR A 433 -7.79 12.70 6.10
N GLN A 434 -8.06 11.55 6.72
CA GLN A 434 -9.00 10.58 6.18
C GLN A 434 -10.42 11.17 6.11
N THR A 435 -11.24 10.63 5.20
CA THR A 435 -12.68 10.86 5.15
C THR A 435 -13.39 10.07 6.23
N GLU A 436 -14.29 10.72 6.98
CA GLU A 436 -15.21 10.05 7.88
C GLU A 436 -16.59 9.98 7.25
N TYR A 437 -17.14 8.79 7.06
CA TYR A 437 -18.35 8.60 6.26
C TYR A 437 -19.64 8.85 7.05
N LYS A 438 -20.62 9.49 6.42
CA LYS A 438 -22.00 9.67 6.87
C LYS A 438 -22.10 10.26 8.28
N THR A 439 -21.35 11.34 8.52
CA THR A 439 -21.27 12.03 9.80
C THR A 439 -21.19 13.53 9.64
N LEU A 440 -21.83 14.26 10.56
CA LEU A 440 -21.68 15.72 10.72
C LEU A 440 -20.77 16.07 11.90
N THR A 441 -20.20 15.05 12.53
CA THR A 441 -19.31 15.14 13.68
C THR A 441 -18.09 14.23 13.49
N PRO A 442 -17.27 14.47 12.46
CA PRO A 442 -16.12 13.61 12.17
C PRO A 442 -15.05 13.73 13.25
N THR A 443 -14.33 12.63 13.49
CA THR A 443 -13.20 12.59 14.42
C THR A 443 -11.99 12.06 13.67
N TRP A 444 -10.98 12.90 13.44
CA TRP A 444 -9.81 12.54 12.64
C TRP A 444 -8.62 12.14 13.48
N ASN A 445 -8.37 12.84 14.60
CA ASN A 445 -7.25 12.62 15.52
C ASN A 445 -5.89 12.50 14.80
N LYS A 446 -5.53 13.52 14.02
CA LYS A 446 -4.27 13.58 13.28
C LYS A 446 -3.40 14.74 13.76
N ILE A 447 -2.10 14.55 13.72
CA ILE A 447 -1.09 15.60 13.92
C ILE A 447 -0.44 15.85 12.58
N PHE A 448 -0.36 17.11 12.18
CA PHE A 448 0.30 17.57 10.98
C PHE A 448 1.54 18.35 11.38
N THR A 449 2.64 18.11 10.70
CA THR A 449 3.89 18.84 10.91
C THR A 449 4.22 19.55 9.61
N PHE A 450 4.41 20.87 9.67
CA PHE A 450 4.78 21.70 8.54
C PHE A 450 6.12 22.37 8.77
N ASN A 451 6.97 22.47 7.74
CA ASN A 451 8.14 23.31 7.78
C ASN A 451 7.76 24.76 7.41
N VAL A 452 8.01 25.70 8.31
CA VAL A 452 7.80 27.13 8.10
C VAL A 452 9.01 27.71 7.38
N ARG A 453 8.82 28.17 6.16
CA ARG A 453 9.87 28.83 5.35
C ARG A 453 9.77 30.35 5.34
N ASP A 454 8.56 30.86 5.57
CA ASP A 454 8.27 32.29 5.70
C ASP A 454 7.24 32.47 6.83
N ILE A 455 7.55 33.34 7.79
CA ILE A 455 6.69 33.65 8.94
C ILE A 455 5.37 34.31 8.54
N ASN A 456 5.28 34.86 7.32
CA ASN A 456 4.07 35.47 6.80
C ASN A 456 3.15 34.47 6.09
N THR A 457 3.56 33.20 6.01
CA THR A 457 2.74 32.14 5.40
C THR A 457 1.51 31.88 6.26
N VAL A 458 0.34 31.83 5.63
CA VAL A 458 -0.94 31.58 6.33
C VAL A 458 -1.26 30.09 6.28
N LEU A 459 -1.61 29.51 7.44
CA LEU A 459 -2.20 28.18 7.52
C LEU A 459 -3.70 28.29 7.21
N GLU A 460 -4.13 27.75 6.09
CA GLU A 460 -5.53 27.59 5.72
C GLU A 460 -6.02 26.20 6.12
N ILE A 461 -7.22 26.12 6.70
CA ILE A 461 -7.82 24.86 7.14
C ILE A 461 -9.23 24.80 6.56
N THR A 462 -9.47 23.82 5.68
CA THR A 462 -10.72 23.69 4.93
C THR A 462 -11.30 22.30 5.10
N VAL A 463 -12.58 22.22 5.45
CA VAL A 463 -13.31 20.94 5.54
C VAL A 463 -14.12 20.76 4.26
N TYR A 464 -13.89 19.64 3.58
CA TYR A 464 -14.56 19.26 2.35
C TYR A 464 -15.47 18.07 2.58
N ASP A 465 -16.41 17.86 1.67
CA ASP A 465 -17.30 16.70 1.59
C ASP A 465 -16.87 15.81 0.41
N GLU A 466 -16.65 14.50 0.65
CA GLU A 466 -16.22 13.57 -0.40
C GLU A 466 -17.42 13.08 -1.23
N ASP A 467 -17.72 13.77 -2.33
CA ASP A 467 -18.76 13.34 -3.26
C ASP A 467 -18.32 12.12 -4.09
N ARG A 468 -19.03 11.00 -3.95
CA ARG A 468 -18.91 9.88 -4.90
C ARG A 468 -19.53 10.28 -6.23
N ILE A 469 -18.70 10.77 -7.16
CA ILE A 469 -19.08 10.85 -8.58
C ILE A 469 -19.46 9.44 -9.04
N THR A 470 -20.76 9.17 -9.10
CA THR A 470 -21.32 8.08 -9.88
C THR A 470 -21.04 8.42 -11.34
N ARG A 471 -19.92 7.93 -11.87
CA ARG A 471 -19.64 7.96 -13.30
C ARG A 471 -20.75 7.15 -13.99
N TRP A 472 -21.73 7.83 -14.56
CA TRP A 472 -22.69 7.22 -15.45
C TRP A 472 -21.93 6.74 -16.69
N ASN A 473 -21.93 5.43 -16.90
CA ASN A 473 -21.69 4.83 -18.20
C ASN A 473 -22.83 5.27 -19.12
N SER A 474 -22.49 5.95 -20.21
CA SER A 474 -23.28 5.99 -21.44
C SER A 474 -22.36 6.11 -22.62
#